data_AF-A0A7V9BK17-F1
#
_entry.id   AF-A0A7V9BK17-F1
#
_cell.length_a   1.000
_cell.length_b   1.000
_cell.length_c   1.000
_cell.angle_alpha   90.00
_cell.angle_beta   90.00
_cell.angle_gamma   90.00
#
_symmetry.space_group_name_H-M   'P 1'
#
loop_
_entity.id
_entity.type
_entity.pdbx_description
1 polymer ?
#
loop_
_entity_poly.entity_id
_entity_poly.type
_entity_poly.pdbx_seq_one_letter_code
_entity_poly.pdbx_strand_id
1 'polypeptide(L)'
;MAFAGIDAERASDRATRLYVRRLSDLTAAPLSGTEGATGPFFSPDGQWIGYFAGGKLRKVPVGGGASVNLADSQIDRGASWTHDGAIIFA
;
A
#
# COMPACT_ATOMS: atom_id res chain seq x y z
N MET A 1 8.86 -7.26 -4.14
CA MET A 1 7.41 -7.44 -4.39
C MET A 1 6.66 -7.03 -3.14
N ALA A 2 5.50 -6.38 -3.29
CA ALA A 2 4.63 -6.00 -2.18
C ALA A 2 3.25 -6.60 -2.40
N PHE A 3 2.59 -6.94 -1.30
CA PHE A 3 1.28 -7.54 -1.30
C PHE A 3 0.54 -7.11 -0.04
N ALA A 4 -0.79 -7.11 -0.11
CA ALA A 4 -1.63 -6.92 1.04
C ALA A 4 -1.89 -8.30 1.70
N GLY A 5 -1.78 -8.37 3.02
CA GLY A 5 -2.01 -9.60 3.79
C GLY A 5 -2.75 -9.29 5.09
N ILE A 6 -3.44 -10.28 5.65
CA ILE A 6 -4.05 -10.18 6.97
C ILE A 6 -3.03 -10.59 8.02
N ASP A 7 -2.93 -9.82 9.12
CA ASP A 7 -2.12 -10.26 10.26
C ASP A 7 -2.89 -11.28 11.09
N ALA A 8 -2.17 -12.28 11.62
CA ALA A 8 -2.74 -13.42 12.32
C ALA A 8 -2.52 -13.33 13.84
N GLU A 9 -2.67 -12.14 14.43
CA GLU A 9 -2.59 -11.98 15.88
C GLU A 9 -3.82 -11.24 16.43
N ARG A 10 -4.69 -11.98 17.14
CA ARG A 10 -5.95 -11.55 17.78
C ARG A 10 -7.01 -10.91 16.86
N ALA A 11 -8.27 -11.30 17.07
CA ALA A 11 -9.42 -10.89 16.24
C ALA A 11 -9.66 -9.37 16.15
N SER A 12 -9.09 -8.56 17.04
CA SER A 12 -9.15 -7.10 17.00
C SER A 12 -8.08 -6.43 16.14
N ASP A 13 -7.02 -7.15 15.72
CA ASP A 13 -5.94 -6.64 14.85
C ASP A 13 -5.99 -7.23 13.43
N ARG A 14 -7.15 -7.78 13.04
CA ARG A 14 -7.42 -8.41 11.74
C ARG A 14 -7.58 -7.37 10.60
N ALA A 15 -6.82 -6.29 10.65
CA ALA A 15 -6.76 -5.32 9.56
C ALA A 15 -5.78 -5.84 8.49
N THR A 16 -6.17 -5.73 7.22
CA THR A 16 -5.24 -5.99 6.11
C THR A 16 -4.13 -4.94 6.16
N ARG A 17 -2.87 -5.32 5.99
CA ARG A 17 -1.74 -4.39 5.92
C ARG A 17 -0.81 -4.75 4.78
N LEU A 18 0.02 -3.79 4.36
CA LEU A 18 1.01 -4.04 3.32
C LEU A 18 2.23 -4.73 3.89
N TYR A 19 2.76 -5.68 3.13
CA TYR A 19 4.03 -6.34 3.39
C TYR A 19 4.93 -6.22 2.17
N VAL A 20 6.22 -6.00 2.40
CA VAL A 20 7.24 -5.94 1.37
C VAL A 20 8.24 -7.06 1.58
N ARG A 21 8.59 -7.74 0.49
CA ARG A 21 9.63 -8.76 0.46
C ARG A 21 10.53 -8.52 -0.74
N ARG A 22 11.85 -8.46 -0.52
CA ARG A 22 12.81 -8.52 -1.63
C ARG A 22 12.75 -9.92 -2.23
N LEU A 23 12.94 -10.04 -3.53
CA LEU A 23 12.82 -11.34 -4.19
C LEU A 23 13.82 -12.38 -3.67
N SER A 24 14.99 -11.90 -3.21
CA SER A 24 16.04 -12.69 -2.57
C SER A 24 15.69 -13.18 -1.17
N ASP A 25 14.68 -12.59 -0.52
CA ASP A 25 14.44 -12.77 0.91
C ASP A 25 13.26 -13.72 1.12
N LEU A 26 13.37 -14.61 2.11
CA LEU A 26 12.30 -15.55 2.45
C LEU A 26 11.26 -14.94 3.40
N THR A 27 11.58 -13.81 4.03
CA THR A 27 10.72 -13.13 5.00
C THR A 27 10.13 -11.86 4.40
N ALA A 28 8.87 -11.60 4.69
CA ALA A 28 8.22 -10.34 4.35
C ALA A 28 8.21 -9.44 5.60
N ALA A 29 8.47 -8.15 5.41
CA ALA A 29 8.40 -7.16 6.47
C ALA A 29 7.08 -6.37 6.36
N PRO A 30 6.34 -6.17 7.46
CA PRO A 30 5.15 -5.32 7.46
C PRO A 30 5.54 -3.86 7.26
N LEU A 31 4.67 -3.10 6.58
CA LEU A 31 4.75 -1.65 6.51
C LEU A 31 3.77 -1.05 7.54
N SER A 32 4.28 -0.60 8.68
CA SER A 32 3.48 0.03 9.74
C SER A 32 2.73 1.27 9.22
N GLY A 33 1.51 1.52 9.71
CA GLY A 33 0.70 2.66 9.26
C GLY A 33 -0.08 2.40 7.97
N THR A 34 -0.16 1.14 7.55
CA THR A 34 -0.91 0.69 6.35
C THR A 34 -2.09 -0.23 6.72
N GLU A 35 -2.58 -0.13 7.95
CA GLU A 35 -3.72 -0.90 8.42
C GLU A 35 -4.98 -0.55 7.60
N GLY A 36 -5.70 -1.57 7.17
CA GLY A 36 -6.82 -1.46 6.23
C GLY A 36 -6.43 -1.26 4.78
N ALA A 37 -5.16 -1.44 4.39
CA ALA A 37 -4.71 -1.22 3.02
C ALA A 37 -5.29 -2.23 2.01
N THR A 38 -5.81 -1.71 0.89
CA THR A 38 -6.30 -2.49 -0.25
C THR A 38 -5.68 -2.01 -1.57
N GLY A 39 -5.71 -2.88 -2.58
CA GLY A 39 -5.32 -2.57 -3.96
C GLY A 39 -3.93 -1.94 -4.13
N PRO A 40 -2.84 -2.57 -3.67
CA PRO A 40 -1.51 -1.99 -3.81
C PRO A 40 -1.02 -1.95 -5.26
N PHE A 41 -0.34 -0.86 -5.64
CA PHE A 41 0.27 -0.68 -6.96
C PHE A 41 1.58 0.12 -6.85
N PHE A 42 2.61 -0.26 -7.61
CA PHE A 42 3.95 0.32 -7.51
C PHE A 42 4.15 1.53 -8.42
N SER A 43 4.89 2.53 -7.94
CA SER A 43 5.39 3.59 -8.80
C SER A 43 6.36 3.05 -9.85
N PRO A 44 6.51 3.71 -11.01
CA PRO A 44 7.37 3.23 -12.10
C PRO A 44 8.86 3.15 -11.71
N ASP A 45 9.29 4.01 -10.81
CA ASP A 45 10.66 4.04 -10.24
C ASP A 45 10.87 3.02 -9.09
N GLY A 46 9.82 2.30 -8.71
CA GLY A 46 9.84 1.32 -7.62
C GLY A 46 10.10 1.91 -6.22
N GLN A 47 9.98 3.23 -6.04
CA GLN A 47 10.23 3.89 -4.74
C GLN A 47 8.99 3.96 -3.84
N TRP A 48 7.78 3.93 -4.43
CA TRP A 48 6.51 4.12 -3.74
C TRP A 48 5.53 2.98 -4.01
N ILE A 49 4.67 2.73 -3.03
CA ILE A 49 3.47 1.89 -3.17
C ILE A 49 2.27 2.80 -2.96
N GLY A 50 1.42 2.91 -3.98
CA GLY A 50 0.08 3.48 -3.84
C GLY A 50 -0.89 2.42 -3.31
N TYR A 51 -1.86 2.85 -2.50
CA TYR A 51 -2.87 1.97 -1.90
C TYR A 51 -4.09 2.78 -1.43
N PHE A 52 -5.19 2.09 -1.15
CA PHE A 52 -6.40 2.67 -0.57
C PHE A 52 -6.54 2.26 0.89
N ALA A 53 -6.94 3.19 1.77
CA ALA A 53 -7.27 2.89 3.17
C ALA A 53 -8.08 4.03 3.80
N GLY A 54 -9.13 3.67 4.54
CA GLY A 54 -9.93 4.64 5.30
C GLY A 54 -10.56 5.73 4.43
N GLY A 55 -11.07 5.36 3.24
CA GLY A 55 -11.69 6.30 2.29
C GLY A 55 -10.72 7.26 1.62
N LYS A 56 -9.43 6.90 1.53
CA LYS A 56 -8.38 7.75 0.93
C LYS A 56 -7.46 6.94 0.02
N LEU A 57 -7.02 7.60 -1.04
CA LEU A 57 -5.85 7.21 -1.81
C LEU A 57 -4.59 7.72 -1.10
N ARG A 58 -3.64 6.83 -0.86
CA ARG A 58 -2.38 7.11 -0.15
C ARG A 58 -1.19 6.51 -0.89
N LYS A 59 0.00 6.97 -0.53
CA LYS A 59 1.25 6.30 -0.90
C LYS A 59 2.21 6.16 0.27
N VAL A 60 3.05 5.14 0.26
CA VAL A 60 4.10 4.90 1.26
C VAL A 60 5.41 4.50 0.58
N PRO A 61 6.60 4.86 1.12
CA PRO A 61 7.86 4.39 0.55
C PRO A 61 7.97 2.87 0.63
N VAL A 62 8.60 2.23 -0.37
CA VAL A 62 8.82 0.77 -0.38
C VAL A 62 9.67 0.30 0.81
N GLY A 63 10.59 1.15 1.29
CA GLY A 63 11.39 0.90 2.49
C GLY A 63 10.65 1.07 3.82
N GLY A 64 9.37 1.44 3.79
CA GLY A 64 8.63 1.89 4.96
C GLY A 64 8.87 3.36 5.30
N GLY A 65 8.08 3.88 6.22
CA GLY A 65 8.04 5.29 6.58
C GLY A 65 6.61 5.80 6.69
N ALA A 66 6.46 7.12 6.72
CA ALA A 66 5.14 7.74 6.84
C ALA A 66 4.38 7.69 5.52
N SER A 67 3.11 7.28 5.59
CA SER A 67 2.19 7.37 4.46
C SER A 67 1.75 8.80 4.20
N VAL A 68 1.63 9.13 2.91
CA VAL A 68 1.16 10.43 2.42
C VAL A 68 -0.25 10.28 1.89
N ASN A 69 -1.17 11.12 2.37
CA ASN A 69 -2.52 11.23 1.83
C ASN A 69 -2.48 12.02 0.52
N LEU A 70 -3.11 11.48 -0.53
CA LEU A 70 -3.12 12.09 -1.86
C LEU A 70 -4.50 12.65 -2.20
N ALA A 71 -5.56 11.87 -1.94
CA ALA A 71 -6.93 12.26 -2.25
C ALA A 71 -7.94 11.50 -1.38
N ASP A 72 -9.16 12.03 -1.29
CA ASP A 72 -10.31 11.29 -0.80
C ASP A 72 -10.84 10.35 -1.88
N SER A 73 -11.17 9.11 -1.52
CA SER A 73 -11.70 8.07 -2.42
C SER A 73 -12.57 7.11 -1.62
N GLN A 74 -13.89 7.25 -1.72
CA GLN A 74 -14.84 6.42 -0.96
C GLN A 74 -15.01 5.01 -1.53
N ILE A 75 -14.72 4.84 -2.83
CA ILE A 75 -14.76 3.58 -3.54
C ILE A 75 -13.39 3.39 -4.18
N ASP A 76 -12.85 2.19 -4.11
CA ASP A 76 -11.59 1.79 -4.73
C ASP A 76 -11.85 0.95 -5.98
N ARG A 77 -11.90 1.58 -7.18
CA ARG A 77 -12.02 0.85 -8.46
C ARG A 77 -10.70 0.66 -9.19
N GLY A 78 -9.61 1.11 -8.58
CA GLY A 78 -8.24 0.91 -9.04
C GLY A 78 -7.51 2.23 -9.21
N ALA A 79 -6.19 2.11 -9.36
CA ALA A 79 -5.33 3.24 -9.61
C ALA A 79 -4.07 2.78 -10.36
N SER A 80 -3.47 3.70 -11.10
CA SER A 80 -2.18 3.48 -11.76
C SER A 80 -1.36 4.75 -11.75
N TRP A 81 -0.05 4.57 -11.67
CA TRP A 81 0.90 5.65 -11.93
C TRP A 81 1.01 5.90 -13.43
N THR A 82 1.19 7.18 -13.78
CA THR A 82 1.69 7.60 -15.08
C THR A 82 3.22 7.67 -15.04
N HIS A 83 3.87 7.75 -16.20
CA HIS A 83 5.34 7.78 -16.29
C HIS A 83 5.97 9.02 -15.64
N ASP A 84 5.23 10.13 -15.54
CA ASP A 84 5.64 11.40 -14.95
C ASP A 84 5.35 11.49 -13.44
N GLY A 85 4.83 10.41 -12.84
CA GLY A 85 4.64 10.29 -11.39
C GLY A 85 3.29 10.80 -10.88
N ALA A 86 2.35 11.14 -11.78
CA ALA A 86 0.95 11.34 -11.38
C ALA A 86 0.25 9.99 -11.13
N ILE A 87 -0.90 10.04 -10.45
CA ILE A 87 -1.76 8.87 -10.23
C ILE A 87 -3.15 9.17 -10.81
N ILE A 88 -3.66 8.22 -11.60
CA ILE A 88 -5.04 8.20 -12.07
C ILE A 88 -5.79 7.14 -11.27
N PHE A 89 -6.97 7.46 -10.77
CA PHE A 89 -7.79 6.58 -9.93
C PHE A 89 -9.29 6.79 -10.17
N ALA A 90 -10.11 5.80 -9.79
CA ALA A 90 -11.58 5.81 -9.89
C ALA A 90 -12.25 5.00 -8.77
#